data_AF-I3R0J8-F1
#
_entry.id   AF-I3R0J8-F1
#
_cell.length_a   1.000
_cell.length_b   1.000
_cell.length_c   1.000
_cell.angle_alpha   90.00
_cell.angle_beta   90.00
_cell.angle_gamma   90.00
#
_symmetry.space_group_name_H-M   'P 1'
#
loop_
_entity.id
_entity.type
_entity.pdbx_description
1 polymer ?
#
loop_
_entity_poly.entity_id
_entity_poly.type
_entity_poly.pdbx_seq_one_letter_code
_entity_poly.pdbx_strand_id
1 'polypeptide(L)'
;MRVEYDRDTCIGIFQCVDEWDAFQKNLDDGKADLEGAAEADDDVFVREIPEDAEFDAKFAARVCPVEAIRIIDDDGEQLVP
;
A
#
# COMPACT_ATOMS: atom_id res chain seq x y z
N MET A 1 -5.21 9.57 8.24
CA MET A 1 -4.35 9.21 7.08
C MET A 1 -4.84 7.93 6.42
N ARG A 2 -4.61 7.76 5.12
CA ARG A 2 -4.97 6.53 4.38
C ARG A 2 -3.87 6.08 3.43
N VAL A 3 -3.89 4.80 3.10
CA VAL A 3 -3.07 4.21 2.04
C VAL A 3 -3.96 3.91 0.83
N GLU A 4 -3.44 4.20 -0.37
CA GLU A 4 -4.01 3.79 -1.64
C GLU A 4 -3.02 2.86 -2.34
N TYR A 5 -3.49 1.70 -2.80
CA TYR A 5 -2.67 0.67 -3.42
C TYR A 5 -3.22 0.34 -4.82
N ASP A 6 -2.43 0.64 -5.84
CA ASP A 6 -2.67 0.31 -7.24
C ASP A 6 -2.09 -1.09 -7.54
N ARG A 7 -3.00 -2.07 -7.60
CA ARG A 7 -2.65 -3.48 -7.80
C ARG A 7 -2.27 -3.78 -9.25
N ASP A 8 -2.79 -3.04 -10.22
CA ASP A 8 -2.41 -3.16 -11.63
C ASP A 8 -0.91 -2.82 -11.80
N THR A 9 -0.48 -1.70 -11.23
CA THR A 9 0.93 -1.24 -11.25
C THR A 9 1.88 -2.16 -10.47
N CYS A 10 1.40 -2.89 -9.48
CA CYS A 10 2.24 -3.76 -8.65
C CYS A 10 2.98 -4.85 -9.46
N ILE A 11 4.27 -5.06 -9.19
CA ILE A 11 5.10 -6.05 -9.90
C ILE A 11 5.58 -7.23 -9.04
N GLY A 12 5.05 -7.39 -7.82
CA GLY A 12 5.37 -8.56 -7.00
C GLY A 12 6.79 -8.62 -6.44
N ILE A 13 7.43 -7.47 -6.16
CA ILE A 13 8.75 -7.45 -5.48
C ILE A 13 8.64 -7.75 -3.98
N PHE A 14 7.44 -7.58 -3.42
CA PHE A 14 7.06 -7.92 -2.04
C PHE A 14 7.80 -7.22 -0.90
N GLN A 15 8.60 -6.17 -1.16
CA GLN A 15 9.24 -5.41 -0.08
C GLN A 15 8.21 -4.75 0.85
N CYS A 16 7.06 -4.31 0.33
CA CYS A 16 5.97 -3.78 1.15
C CYS A 16 5.44 -4.76 2.21
N VAL A 17 5.51 -6.08 1.94
CA VAL A 17 5.11 -7.12 2.90
C VAL A 17 6.11 -7.25 4.04
N ASP A 18 7.40 -7.02 3.76
CA ASP A 18 8.45 -7.09 4.78
C ASP A 18 8.46 -5.81 5.66
N GLU A 19 8.03 -4.68 5.11
CA GLU A 19 7.97 -3.39 5.83
C GLU A 19 6.67 -3.21 6.64
N TRP A 20 5.54 -3.73 6.17
CA TRP A 20 4.25 -3.51 6.85
C TRP A 20 3.30 -4.71 6.73
N ASP A 21 2.91 -5.28 7.88
CA ASP A 21 2.08 -6.49 7.98
C ASP A 21 0.69 -6.38 7.34
N ALA A 22 0.21 -5.16 7.03
CA ALA A 22 -1.04 -4.99 6.28
C ALA A 22 -0.94 -5.52 4.83
N PHE A 23 0.27 -5.61 4.27
CA PHE A 23 0.48 -6.24 2.96
C PHE A 23 0.77 -7.73 3.13
N GLN A 24 0.17 -8.56 2.28
CA GLN A 24 0.36 -10.00 2.26
C GLN A 24 0.83 -10.45 0.86
N LYS A 25 1.64 -11.51 0.80
CA LYS A 25 2.08 -12.09 -0.48
C LYS A 25 0.94 -12.91 -1.08
N ASN A 26 0.46 -12.53 -2.26
CA ASN A 26 -0.38 -13.37 -3.10
C ASN A 26 0.48 -13.99 -4.20
N LEU A 27 0.91 -15.22 -3.96
CA LEU A 27 1.79 -15.96 -4.87
C LEU A 27 1.05 -16.53 -6.08
N ASP A 28 -0.27 -16.65 -6.00
CA ASP A 28 -1.10 -17.13 -7.11
C ASP A 28 -1.16 -16.08 -8.22
N ASP A 29 -1.28 -14.80 -7.84
CA ASP A 29 -1.31 -13.68 -8.78
C ASP A 29 0.07 -13.02 -8.98
N GLY A 30 1.05 -13.35 -8.14
CA GLY A 30 2.37 -12.71 -8.15
C GLY A 30 2.32 -11.23 -7.74
N LYS A 31 1.35 -10.86 -6.89
CA LYS A 31 1.06 -9.48 -6.46
C LYS A 31 0.95 -9.42 -4.94
N ALA A 32 1.07 -8.24 -4.36
CA ALA A 32 0.71 -8.06 -2.95
C ALA A 32 -0.81 -7.87 -2.83
N ASP A 33 -1.39 -8.26 -1.70
CA ASP A 33 -2.75 -7.89 -1.34
C ASP A 33 -2.70 -7.00 -0.09
N LEU A 34 -3.55 -5.98 -0.04
CA LEU A 34 -3.68 -5.06 1.11
C LEU A 34 -4.84 -5.50 1.98
N GLU A 35 -4.54 -6.13 3.11
CA GLU A 35 -5.55 -6.72 3.98
C GLU A 35 -6.49 -5.64 4.55
N GLY A 36 -7.80 -5.93 4.58
CA GLY A 36 -8.79 -5.03 5.14
C GLY A 36 -9.04 -3.75 4.32
N ALA A 37 -8.48 -3.65 3.11
CA ALA A 37 -8.80 -2.57 2.19
C ALA A 37 -10.11 -2.81 1.44
N ALA A 38 -10.76 -1.70 1.10
CA ALA A 38 -11.89 -1.68 0.19
C ALA A 38 -11.41 -1.23 -1.19
N GLU A 39 -11.97 -1.83 -2.24
CA GLU A 39 -11.74 -1.39 -3.61
C GLU A 39 -12.52 -0.08 -3.84
N ALA A 40 -11.81 0.97 -4.25
CA ALA A 40 -12.36 2.30 -4.49
C ALA A 40 -12.47 2.64 -5.98
N ASP A 41 -11.61 2.04 -6.80
CA ASP A 41 -11.59 2.12 -8.27
C ASP A 41 -11.02 0.79 -8.81
N ASP A 42 -11.03 0.59 -10.12
CA ASP A 42 -10.52 -0.60 -10.81
C ASP A 42 -9.07 -0.89 -10.38
N ASP A 43 -8.86 -2.00 -9.67
CA ASP A 43 -7.58 -2.42 -9.08
C ASP A 43 -6.94 -1.42 -8.06
N VAL A 44 -7.71 -0.45 -7.55
CA VAL A 44 -7.26 0.51 -6.53
C VAL A 44 -7.90 0.20 -5.18
N PHE A 45 -7.07 -0.18 -4.21
CA PHE A 45 -7.48 -0.59 -2.87
C PHE A 45 -7.09 0.45 -1.83
N VAL A 46 -8.02 0.80 -0.94
CA VAL A 46 -7.85 1.87 0.05
C VAL A 46 -8.19 1.38 1.46
N ARG A 47 -7.37 1.77 2.44
CA ARG A 47 -7.69 1.63 3.87
C ARG A 47 -7.11 2.76 4.71
N GLU A 48 -7.71 2.95 5.88
CA GLU A 48 -7.12 3.80 6.91
C GLU A 48 -5.84 3.17 7.46
N ILE A 49 -4.88 4.04 7.80
CA ILE A 49 -3.63 3.68 8.44
C ILE A 49 -3.80 3.89 9.94
N PRO A 50 -3.66 2.84 10.78
CA PRO A 50 -3.62 2.99 12.23
C PRO A 50 -2.48 3.93 12.66
N GLU A 51 -2.67 4.71 13.72
CA GLU A 51 -1.66 5.68 14.21
C GLU A 51 -0.31 5.03 14.54
N ASP A 52 -0.32 3.80 15.05
CA ASP A 52 0.87 3.03 15.39
C ASP A 52 1.59 2.40 14.18
N ALA A 53 0.95 2.42 13.00
CA ALA A 53 1.47 1.86 11.75
C ALA A 53 1.95 2.93 10.75
N GLU A 54 1.90 4.22 11.09
CA GLU A 54 2.22 5.31 10.17
C GLU A 54 3.62 5.19 9.57
N PHE A 55 4.62 4.88 10.40
CA PHE A 55 6.01 4.78 9.97
C PHE A 55 6.21 3.62 8.99
N ASP A 56 5.66 2.45 9.32
CA ASP A 56 5.76 1.22 8.52
C ASP A 56 5.04 1.39 7.18
N ALA A 57 3.83 1.99 7.19
CA ALA A 57 3.09 2.29 5.96
C ALA A 57 3.87 3.23 5.03
N LYS A 58 4.51 4.28 5.57
CA LYS A 58 5.37 5.19 4.80
C LYS A 58 6.59 4.48 4.22
N PHE A 59 7.21 3.58 4.99
CA PHE A 59 8.34 2.79 4.50
C PHE A 59 7.94 1.80 3.42
N ALA A 60 6.81 1.10 3.58
CA ALA A 60 6.24 0.20 2.58
C ALA A 60 5.99 0.91 1.24
N ALA A 61 5.48 2.16 1.27
CA ALA A 61 5.37 2.99 0.08
C ALA A 61 6.75 3.33 -0.51
N ARG A 62 7.66 3.83 0.33
CA ARG A 62 8.99 4.29 -0.07
C ARG A 62 9.85 3.23 -0.77
N VAL A 63 9.71 1.96 -0.37
CA VAL A 63 10.49 0.85 -0.94
C VAL A 63 9.89 0.31 -2.24
N CYS A 64 8.66 0.72 -2.60
CA CYS A 64 8.02 0.27 -3.82
C CYS A 64 8.69 0.88 -5.06
N PRO A 65 9.31 0.08 -5.95
CA PRO A 65 10.09 0.59 -7.08
C PRO A 65 9.23 1.16 -8.22
N VAL A 66 7.92 0.95 -8.16
CA VAL A 66 6.95 1.33 -9.19
C VAL A 66 5.84 2.26 -8.67
N GLU A 67 6.02 2.82 -7.46
CA GLU A 67 5.09 3.83 -6.89
C GLU A 67 3.61 3.37 -6.84
N ALA A 68 3.39 2.06 -6.69
CA ALA A 68 2.07 1.45 -6.58
C ALA A 68 1.34 1.76 -5.26
N ILE A 69 2.02 2.35 -4.27
CA ILE A 69 1.48 2.58 -2.92
C ILE A 69 1.63 4.07 -2.61
N ARG A 70 0.51 4.73 -2.28
CA ARG A 70 0.48 6.15 -1.90
C ARG A 70 0.00 6.32 -0.47
N ILE A 71 0.66 7.19 0.28
CA ILE A 71 0.23 7.60 1.62
C ILE A 71 -0.36 8.99 1.53
N ILE A 72 -1.65 9.10 1.85
CA ILE A 72 -2.41 10.34 1.81
C ILE A 72 -2.68 10.78 3.25
N ASP A 73 -2.36 12.03 3.57
CA ASP A 73 -2.65 12.60 4.88
C ASP A 73 -4.13 13.01 5.04
N ASP A 74 -4.44 13.64 6.18
CA ASP A 74 -5.81 14.06 6.49
C ASP A 74 -6.28 15.28 5.69
N ASP A 75 -5.35 16.03 5.10
CA ASP A 75 -5.61 17.17 4.22
C ASP A 75 -5.71 16.74 2.73
N GLY A 76 -5.42 15.47 2.43
CA GLY A 76 -5.46 14.91 1.09
C GLY A 76 -4.14 15.04 0.32
N GLU A 77 -3.05 15.42 0.98
CA GLU A 77 -1.72 15.52 0.36
C GLU A 77 -1.00 14.17 0.38
N GLN A 78 -0.29 13.86 -0.71
CA GLN A 78 0.56 12.66 -0.78
C GLN A 78 1.89 12.93 -0.06
N LEU A 79 2.19 12.10 0.95
CA LEU A 79 3.37 12.27 1.80
C LEU A 79 4.63 11.56 1.30
N VAL A 80 4.47 10.46 0.56
CA VAL A 80 5.58 9.63 0.08
C VAL A 80 5.36 9.30 -1.40
N PRO A 81 6.37 9.48 -2.28
CA PRO A 81 6.35 9.02 -3.66
C PRO A 81 6.50 7.50 -3.74
#